data_AF-A0A962C3V6-F1
#
_entry.id   AF-A0A962C3V6-F1
#
_cell.length_a   1.000
_cell.length_b   1.000
_cell.length_c   1.000
_cell.angle_alpha   90.00
_cell.angle_beta   90.00
_cell.angle_gamma   90.00
#
_symmetry.space_group_name_H-M   'P 1'
#
loop_
_entity.id
_entity.type
_entity.pdbx_description
1 polymer ?
#
loop_
_entity_poly.entity_id
_entity_poly.type
_entity_poly.pdbx_seq_one_letter_code
_entity_poly.pdbx_strand_id
1 'polypeptide(L)'
;MADQSSGSREGSLEAPTRHPLDWKNPGFYDQAALDKELERVFDICHGCRRCVSLCHAFPTLFDLVDESPTMEVDGVAKADYAKVVDQCYLCDLCYQTKCPYVPPHEWNVD
;
A
#
# COMPACT_ATOMS: atom_id res chain seq x y z
N MET A 1 -30.93 14.68 -9.25
CA MET A 1 -30.89 13.65 -8.20
C MET A 1 -30.02 12.54 -8.74
N ALA A 2 -28.75 12.48 -8.32
CA ALA A 2 -27.78 11.54 -8.86
C ALA A 2 -28.06 10.14 -8.32
N ASP A 3 -28.10 9.19 -9.25
CA ASP A 3 -28.26 7.77 -9.06
C ASP A 3 -27.17 7.21 -8.11
N GLN A 4 -27.58 6.72 -6.94
CA GLN A 4 -26.70 6.03 -6.00
C GLN A 4 -26.62 4.56 -6.42
N SER A 5 -25.78 4.27 -7.41
CA SER A 5 -25.30 2.92 -7.62
C SER A 5 -24.53 2.48 -6.38
N SER A 6 -24.95 1.37 -5.77
CA SER A 6 -24.37 0.73 -4.60
C SER A 6 -23.01 0.06 -4.91
N GLY A 7 -22.04 0.84 -5.41
CA GLY A 7 -20.68 0.42 -5.68
C GLY A 7 -19.72 0.94 -4.61
N SER A 8 -18.72 0.14 -4.22
CA SER A 8 -17.60 0.56 -3.38
C SER A 8 -17.04 1.87 -3.94
N ARG A 9 -17.14 2.95 -3.17
CA ARG A 9 -16.71 4.29 -3.61
C ARG A 9 -15.18 4.32 -3.62
N GLU A 10 -14.61 4.97 -4.62
CA GLU A 10 -13.16 5.13 -4.74
C GLU A 10 -12.61 5.87 -3.50
N GLY A 11 -11.58 5.31 -2.88
CA GLY A 11 -10.80 5.97 -1.84
C GLY A 11 -10.14 7.26 -2.34
N SER A 12 -9.60 8.08 -1.42
CA SER A 12 -9.03 9.44 -1.68
C SER A 12 -10.02 10.55 -2.09
N LEU A 13 -11.31 10.24 -2.29
CA LEU A 13 -12.35 11.24 -2.56
C LEU A 13 -12.95 11.87 -1.29
N GLU A 14 -12.82 11.18 -0.17
CA GLU A 14 -13.26 11.61 1.16
C GLU A 14 -12.09 11.46 2.15
N ALA A 15 -12.21 12.07 3.33
CA ALA A 15 -11.19 11.92 4.36
C ALA A 15 -11.08 10.44 4.76
N PRO A 16 -9.89 9.83 4.65
CA PRO A 16 -9.72 8.41 4.96
C PRO A 16 -9.80 8.17 6.47
N THR A 17 -10.25 6.97 6.85
CA THR A 17 -10.32 6.56 8.25
C THR A 17 -9.02 5.87 8.65
N ARG A 18 -8.34 6.40 9.67
CA ARG A 18 -7.15 5.79 10.28
C ARG A 18 -7.56 4.93 11.47
N HIS A 19 -7.17 3.66 11.45
CA HIS A 19 -7.43 2.78 12.59
C HIS A 19 -6.26 2.81 13.58
N PRO A 20 -6.51 2.87 14.90
CA PRO A 20 -5.42 2.76 15.88
C PRO A 20 -4.67 1.44 15.73
N LEU A 21 -3.33 1.51 15.72
CA LEU A 21 -2.48 0.32 15.70
C LEU A 21 -2.62 -0.48 17.00
N ASP A 22 -2.85 -1.79 16.90
CA ASP A 22 -2.91 -2.70 18.05
C ASP A 22 -1.51 -3.11 18.52
N TRP A 23 -0.69 -2.12 18.89
CA TRP A 23 0.71 -2.32 19.28
C TRP A 23 0.90 -3.11 20.59
N LYS A 24 -0.18 -3.35 21.33
CA LYS A 24 -0.18 -4.16 22.56
C LYS A 24 -0.39 -5.64 22.27
N ASN A 25 -0.76 -5.99 21.04
CA ASN A 25 -0.88 -7.37 20.62
C ASN A 25 0.49 -8.08 20.73
N PRO A 26 0.57 -9.27 21.35
CA PRO A 26 1.83 -10.03 21.39
C PRO A 26 2.41 -10.33 20.00
N GLY A 27 1.57 -10.42 18.97
CA GLY A 27 1.97 -10.65 17.59
C GLY A 27 2.32 -9.39 16.79
N PHE A 28 2.27 -8.20 17.38
CA PHE A 28 2.48 -6.94 16.64
C PHE A 28 3.86 -6.84 15.98
N TYR A 29 4.87 -7.45 16.60
CA TYR A 29 6.26 -7.47 16.10
C TYR A 29 6.63 -8.76 15.37
N ASP A 30 5.64 -9.57 14.96
CA ASP A 30 5.89 -10.77 14.16
C ASP A 30 6.34 -10.38 12.74
N GLN A 31 7.59 -10.70 12.41
CA GLN A 31 8.19 -10.36 11.12
C GLN A 31 7.47 -11.02 9.94
N ALA A 32 7.00 -12.27 10.09
CA ALA A 32 6.33 -12.97 9.01
C ALA A 32 4.93 -12.40 8.75
N ALA A 33 4.24 -11.95 9.79
CA ALA A 33 2.98 -11.21 9.66
C ALA A 33 3.19 -9.86 8.97
N LEU A 34 4.26 -9.13 9.32
CA LEU A 34 4.62 -7.87 8.67
C LEU A 34 4.96 -8.09 7.19
N ASP A 35 5.81 -9.07 6.87
CA ASP A 35 6.21 -9.35 5.48
C ASP A 35 5.01 -9.70 4.60
N LYS A 36 4.05 -10.45 5.15
CA LYS A 36 2.80 -10.80 4.47
C LYS A 36 1.93 -9.57 4.19
N GLU A 37 1.86 -8.64 5.13
CA GLU A 37 1.09 -7.41 4.95
C GLU A 37 1.77 -6.43 3.98
N LEU A 38 3.10 -6.30 4.06
CA LEU A 38 3.89 -5.54 3.09
C LEU A 38 3.72 -6.09 1.68
N GLU A 39 3.79 -7.41 1.50
CA GLU A 39 3.55 -8.07 0.23
C GLU A 39 2.16 -7.74 -0.33
N ARG A 40 1.11 -7.82 0.50
CA ARG A 40 -0.26 -7.46 0.11
C ARG A 40 -0.37 -6.00 -0.37
N VAL A 41 0.20 -5.06 0.39
CA VAL A 41 0.16 -3.63 0.04
C VAL A 41 0.98 -3.34 -1.21
N PHE A 42 2.15 -3.97 -1.35
CA PHE A 42 3.04 -3.81 -2.51
C PHE A 42 2.40 -4.38 -3.78
N ASP A 43 1.69 -5.50 -3.69
CA ASP A 43 0.94 -6.09 -4.80
C ASP A 43 -0.14 -5.14 -5.31
N ILE A 44 -0.92 -4.56 -4.39
CA ILE A 44 -1.93 -3.54 -4.72
C ILE A 44 -1.29 -2.30 -5.37
N CYS A 45 -0.14 -1.88 -4.84
CA CYS A 45 0.61 -0.73 -5.37
C CYS A 45 1.15 -1.00 -6.78
N HIS A 46 1.71 -2.19 -7.01
CA HIS A 46 2.19 -2.64 -8.32
C HIS A 46 1.05 -2.75 -9.33
N GLY A 47 -0.12 -3.24 -8.92
CA GLY A 47 -1.28 -3.38 -9.80
C GLY A 47 -1.84 -2.04 -10.31
N CYS A 48 -1.76 -0.96 -9.53
CA CYS A 48 -2.34 0.34 -9.93
C CYS A 48 -1.32 1.42 -10.34
N ARG A 49 -0.09 1.37 -9.82
CA ARG A 49 1.03 2.31 -10.05
C ARG A 49 0.73 3.82 -9.98
N ARG A 50 -0.43 4.24 -9.44
CA ARG A 50 -0.91 5.63 -9.44
C ARG A 50 -0.02 6.61 -8.68
N CYS A 51 0.78 6.12 -7.74
CA CYS A 51 1.56 6.95 -6.82
C CYS A 51 3.00 7.23 -7.30
N VAL A 52 3.39 6.75 -8.48
CA VAL A 52 4.77 6.82 -9.02
C VAL A 52 5.38 8.23 -8.96
N SER A 53 4.59 9.29 -9.18
CA SER A 53 5.07 10.67 -9.23
C SER A 53 5.10 11.38 -7.87
N LEU A 54 4.71 10.73 -6.77
CA LEU A 54 4.57 11.38 -5.46
C LEU A 54 5.75 11.17 -4.51
N CYS A 55 6.43 10.03 -4.57
CA CYS A 55 7.43 9.64 -3.58
C CYS A 55 8.41 8.64 -4.20
N HIS A 56 9.67 8.64 -3.76
CA HIS A 56 10.70 7.72 -4.23
C HIS A 56 10.44 6.24 -3.86
N ALA A 57 9.63 5.98 -2.84
CA ALA A 57 9.25 4.61 -2.47
C ALA A 57 8.59 3.84 -3.63
N PHE A 58 7.73 4.49 -4.41
CA PHE A 58 6.99 3.82 -5.49
C PHE A 58 7.88 3.44 -6.68
N PRO A 59 8.71 4.34 -7.25
CA PRO A 59 9.73 3.95 -8.22
C PRO A 59 10.62 2.81 -7.71
N THR A 60 11.13 2.90 -6.47
CA THR A 60 11.96 1.82 -5.90
C THR A 60 11.22 0.48 -5.85
N LEU A 61 9.96 0.46 -5.43
CA LEU A 61 9.14 -0.76 -5.46
C LEU A 61 8.99 -1.29 -6.88
N PHE A 62 8.66 -0.43 -7.84
CA PHE A 62 8.38 -0.85 -9.21
C PHE A 62 9.65 -1.34 -9.91
N ASP A 63 10.79 -0.70 -9.69
CA ASP A 63 12.09 -1.16 -10.20
C ASP A 63 12.43 -2.55 -9.66
N LEU A 64 12.25 -2.78 -8.35
CA LEU A 64 12.48 -4.11 -7.74
C LEU A 64 11.58 -5.19 -8.35
N VAL A 65 10.31 -4.88 -8.62
CA VAL A 65 9.38 -5.83 -9.25
C VAL A 65 9.74 -6.06 -10.71
N ASP A 66 9.97 -5.00 -11.48
CA ASP A 66 10.26 -5.07 -12.92
C ASP A 66 11.61 -5.76 -13.21
N GLU A 67 12.56 -5.74 -12.26
CA GLU A 67 13.84 -6.47 -12.33
C GLU A 67 13.76 -7.90 -11.75
N SER A 68 12.63 -8.30 -11.17
CA SER A 68 12.46 -9.61 -10.55
C SER A 68 12.22 -10.73 -11.58
N PRO A 69 12.47 -12.00 -11.24
CA PRO A 69 12.27 -13.12 -12.16
C PRO A 69 10.81 -13.34 -12.61
N THR A 70 9.85 -13.00 -11.76
CA THR A 70 8.41 -13.19 -12.02
C THR A 70 7.75 -11.95 -12.58
N MET A 71 8.40 -10.79 -12.48
CA MET A 71 7.80 -9.47 -12.71
C MET A 71 6.60 -9.16 -11.79
N GLU A 72 6.50 -9.87 -10.68
CA GLU A 72 5.46 -9.74 -9.66
C GLU A 72 6.12 -9.61 -8.28
N VAL A 73 5.37 -9.20 -7.26
CA VAL A 73 5.91 -8.95 -5.91
C VAL A 73 6.47 -10.21 -5.23
N ASP A 74 6.01 -11.40 -5.64
CA ASP A 74 6.52 -12.69 -5.17
C ASP A 74 7.98 -12.98 -5.61
N GLY A 75 8.45 -12.31 -6.66
CA GLY A 75 9.81 -12.39 -7.16
C GLY A 75 10.79 -11.48 -6.42
N VAL A 76 10.29 -10.56 -5.57
CA VAL A 76 11.10 -9.62 -4.81
C VAL A 76 11.57 -10.25 -3.49
N ALA A 77 12.86 -10.20 -3.22
CA ALA A 77 13.41 -10.68 -1.95
C ALA A 77 12.84 -9.87 -0.77
N LYS A 78 12.32 -10.54 0.27
CA LYS A 78 11.77 -9.85 1.45
C LYS A 78 12.76 -8.89 2.11
N ALA A 79 14.06 -9.21 2.09
CA ALA A 79 15.12 -8.35 2.59
C ALA A 79 15.20 -6.99 1.86
N ASP A 80 14.72 -6.91 0.63
CA ASP A 80 14.71 -5.68 -0.17
C ASP A 80 13.48 -4.81 0.09
N TYR A 81 12.47 -5.29 0.82
CA TYR A 81 11.31 -4.47 1.19
C TYR A 81 11.72 -3.22 1.99
N ALA A 82 12.78 -3.33 2.80
CA ALA A 82 13.34 -2.19 3.54
C ALA A 82 13.77 -1.03 2.62
N LYS A 83 14.28 -1.33 1.40
CA LYS A 83 14.68 -0.30 0.43
C LYS A 83 13.50 0.59 0.03
N VAL A 84 12.29 0.03 -0.03
CA VAL A 84 11.05 0.77 -0.33
C VAL A 84 10.64 1.61 0.89
N VAL A 85 10.64 1.00 2.08
CA VAL A 85 10.21 1.65 3.33
C VAL A 85 11.12 2.82 3.69
N ASP A 86 12.43 2.69 3.47
CA ASP A 86 13.42 3.75 3.74
C ASP A 86 13.20 5.03 2.92
N GLN A 87 12.47 4.94 1.80
CA GLN A 87 12.10 6.09 0.98
C GLN A 87 10.76 6.72 1.39
N CYS A 88 10.04 6.14 2.36
CA CYS A 88 8.76 6.64 2.84
C CYS A 88 8.94 7.62 4.00
N TYR A 89 8.50 8.85 3.82
CA TYR A 89 8.56 9.90 4.85
C TYR A 89 7.32 9.98 5.75
N LEU A 90 6.37 9.05 5.62
CA LEU A 90 5.13 9.02 6.40
C LEU A 90 4.33 10.35 6.35
N CYS A 91 4.28 10.97 5.17
CA CYS A 91 3.62 12.26 4.95
C CYS A 91 2.17 12.16 4.48
N ASP A 92 1.67 10.95 4.25
CA ASP A 92 0.30 10.62 3.86
C ASP A 92 -0.19 11.16 2.52
N LEU A 93 0.66 11.79 1.71
CA LEU A 93 0.24 12.40 0.45
C LEU A 93 -0.34 11.36 -0.53
N CYS A 94 0.31 10.19 -0.65
CA CYS A 94 -0.17 9.10 -1.51
C CYS A 94 -1.50 8.53 -1.00
N TYR A 95 -1.60 8.29 0.30
CA TYR A 95 -2.77 7.77 0.99
C TYR A 95 -3.98 8.70 0.82
N GLN A 96 -3.82 10.00 1.06
CA GLN A 96 -4.95 10.94 1.05
C GLN A 96 -5.37 11.38 -0.35
N THR A 97 -4.45 11.44 -1.32
CA THR A 97 -4.71 12.15 -2.59
C THR A 97 -4.72 11.29 -3.84
N LYS A 98 -4.23 10.05 -3.77
CA LYS A 98 -4.10 9.17 -4.96
C LYS A 98 -4.58 7.75 -4.76
N CYS A 99 -4.50 7.20 -3.54
CA CYS A 99 -4.82 5.79 -3.31
C CYS A 99 -6.35 5.56 -3.35
N PRO A 100 -6.87 4.80 -4.33
CA PRO A 100 -8.30 4.53 -4.44
C PRO A 100 -8.75 3.42 -3.47
N TYR A 101 -7.83 2.80 -2.74
CA TYR A 101 -8.05 1.59 -1.95
C TYR A 101 -7.92 1.80 -0.44
N VAL A 102 -7.89 3.07 -0.01
CA VAL A 102 -7.97 3.43 1.42
C VAL A 102 -9.35 3.16 2.00
N PRO A 103 -9.50 3.04 3.33
CA PRO A 103 -10.81 2.84 3.96
C PRO A 103 -11.82 3.92 3.52
N PRO A 104 -13.08 3.55 3.21
CA PRO A 104 -13.75 2.28 3.52
C PRO A 104 -13.63 1.19 2.43
N HIS A 105 -12.69 1.31 1.49
CA HIS A 105 -12.49 0.27 0.48
C HIS A 105 -12.15 -1.08 1.14
N GLU A 106 -12.66 -2.19 0.58
CA GLU A 106 -12.50 -3.54 1.13
C GLU A 106 -11.04 -3.98 1.29
N TRP A 107 -10.13 -3.45 0.46
CA TRP A 107 -8.70 -3.73 0.55
C TRP A 107 -7.99 -2.97 1.68
N ASN A 108 -8.64 -1.97 2.28
CA ASN A 108 -8.21 -1.33 3.51
C ASN A 108 -6.69 -1.04 3.56
N VAL A 109 -6.17 -0.37 2.52
CA VAL A 109 -4.75 0.03 2.46
C VAL A 109 -4.55 1.20 3.42
N ASP A 110 -3.81 1.00 4.51
CA ASP A 110 -3.49 1.98 5.56
C ASP A 110 -2.01 1.91 5.94
#